data_AF-J9DTA9-F1
#
_entry.id   AF-J9DTA9-F1
#
_cell.length_a   1.000
_cell.length_b   1.000
_cell.length_c   1.000
_cell.angle_alpha   90.00
_cell.angle_beta   90.00
_cell.angle_gamma   90.00
#
_symmetry.space_group_name_H-M   'P 1'
#
loop_
_entity.id
_entity.type
_entity.pdbx_description
1 polymer ?
#
loop_
_entity_poly.entity_id
_entity_poly.type
_entity_poly.pdbx_seq_one_letter_code
_entity_poly.pdbx_strand_id
1 'polypeptide(L)'
;MDVIHNISIVDELINNSPCTKSSWIWQKQLRYYLESKDHVIIQHINTRFDYTYEYQGNAPKLVHTPLIDKCYLTLTQAMSMGLGGNPYGPAGTGKTESVKALANLFGRQVLVFNCDEGIDVYSMSRIFIGLIQCGAWGCFDEFNRLDQTVLSAVSMQIQVIQDAIKLRSGKCMLADRNVRSTF
;
A
#
# COMPACT_ATOMS: atom_id res chain seq x y z
N MET A 1 6.06 -18.73 -10.26
CA MET A 1 6.51 -17.37 -10.62
C MET A 1 7.54 -16.86 -9.64
N ASP A 2 7.28 -16.93 -8.33
CA ASP A 2 8.20 -16.42 -7.28
C ASP A 2 9.61 -17.02 -7.36
N VAL A 3 9.75 -18.31 -7.66
CA VAL A 3 11.06 -18.97 -7.81
C VAL A 3 11.90 -18.35 -8.93
N ILE A 4 11.28 -18.02 -10.07
CA ILE A 4 11.97 -17.41 -11.21
C ILE A 4 12.46 -16.01 -10.84
N HIS A 5 11.63 -15.23 -10.14
CA HIS A 5 12.02 -13.93 -9.62
C HIS A 5 13.20 -14.05 -8.64
N ASN A 6 13.15 -15.01 -7.71
CA ASN A 6 14.24 -15.24 -6.76
C ASN A 6 15.55 -15.63 -7.45
N ILE A 7 15.49 -16.48 -8.50
CA ILE A 7 16.67 -16.81 -9.32
C ILE A 7 17.27 -15.54 -9.93
N SER A 8 16.44 -14.68 -10.54
CA SER A 8 16.93 -13.42 -11.13
C SER A 8 17.59 -12.48 -10.11
N ILE A 9 17.10 -12.44 -8.87
CA ILE A 9 17.71 -11.68 -7.78
C ILE A 9 19.06 -12.27 -7.39
N VAL A 10 19.15 -13.60 -7.27
CA VAL A 10 20.40 -14.29 -6.92
C VAL A 10 21.46 -14.06 -7.99
N ASP A 11 21.09 -14.14 -9.28
CA ASP A 11 21.99 -13.84 -10.39
C ASP A 11 22.49 -12.39 -10.34
N GLU A 12 21.60 -11.42 -10.06
CA GLU A 12 21.98 -10.02 -9.90
C GLU A 12 22.98 -9.82 -8.74
N LEU A 13 22.76 -10.50 -7.61
CA LEU A 13 23.66 -10.44 -6.45
C LEU A 13 25.04 -11.05 -6.75
N ILE A 14 25.10 -12.17 -7.48
CA ILE A 14 26.35 -12.83 -7.88
C ILE A 14 27.15 -11.91 -8.81
N ASN A 15 26.47 -11.31 -9.80
CA ASN A 15 27.11 -10.44 -10.79
C ASN A 15 27.65 -9.12 -10.19
N ASN A 16 27.15 -8.71 -9.02
CA ASN A 16 27.56 -7.47 -8.34
C ASN A 16 28.35 -7.75 -7.04
N SER A 17 29.01 -8.91 -6.94
CA SER A 17 29.83 -9.27 -5.78
C SER A 17 31.08 -8.36 -5.65
N PRO A 18 31.49 -7.95 -4.43
CA PRO A 18 30.95 -8.34 -3.13
C PRO A 18 29.71 -7.53 -2.71
N CYS A 19 28.62 -8.24 -2.38
CA CYS A 19 27.40 -7.65 -1.81
C CYS A 19 27.32 -7.91 -0.30
N THR A 20 27.02 -6.88 0.48
CA THR A 20 26.74 -6.97 1.91
C THR A 20 25.23 -6.81 2.17
N LYS A 21 24.78 -7.05 3.40
CA LYS A 21 23.38 -6.80 3.80
C LYS A 21 22.99 -5.31 3.72
N SER A 22 23.97 -4.40 3.65
CA SER A 22 23.73 -2.97 3.45
C SER A 22 23.79 -2.55 1.97
N SER A 23 24.15 -3.46 1.06
CA SER A 23 24.18 -3.16 -0.37
C SER A 23 22.78 -2.84 -0.88
N TRP A 24 22.68 -1.79 -1.71
CA TRP A 24 21.42 -1.37 -2.33
C TRP A 24 20.69 -2.50 -3.05
N ILE A 25 21.43 -3.36 -3.76
CA ILE A 25 20.90 -4.49 -4.53
C ILE A 25 20.12 -5.48 -3.65
N TRP A 26 20.54 -5.61 -2.38
CA TRP A 26 19.82 -6.40 -1.38
C TRP A 26 18.69 -5.60 -0.71
N GLN A 27 18.94 -4.34 -0.37
CA GLN A 27 17.95 -3.51 0.32
C GLN A 27 16.72 -3.15 -0.52
N LYS A 28 16.89 -3.04 -1.85
CA LYS A 28 15.79 -2.79 -2.79
C LYS A 28 14.79 -3.94 -2.90
N GLN A 29 15.13 -5.13 -2.41
CA GLN A 29 14.25 -6.29 -2.45
C GLN A 29 13.24 -6.23 -1.31
N LEU A 30 12.01 -6.68 -1.57
CA LEU A 30 11.00 -6.88 -0.54
C LEU A 30 11.35 -8.15 0.26
N ARG A 31 11.64 -7.99 1.55
CA ARG A 31 12.18 -9.05 2.40
C ARG A 31 11.23 -9.36 3.55
N TYR A 32 11.21 -10.63 3.96
CA TYR A 32 10.39 -11.11 5.07
C TYR A 32 11.31 -11.63 6.17
N TYR A 33 10.99 -11.27 7.41
CA TYR A 33 11.72 -11.68 8.60
C TYR A 33 10.75 -12.22 9.64
N LEU A 34 11.16 -13.28 10.34
CA LEU A 34 10.44 -13.82 11.47
C LEU A 34 11.13 -13.32 12.75
N GLU A 35 10.57 -12.30 13.42
CA GLU A 35 11.15 -11.74 14.66
C GLU A 35 10.79 -12.57 15.90
N SER A 36 9.59 -13.18 15.94
CA SER A 36 9.15 -14.11 16.97
C SER A 36 8.38 -15.27 16.35
N LYS A 37 7.99 -16.30 17.13
CA LYS A 37 7.39 -17.54 16.60
C LYS A 37 6.24 -17.29 15.61
N ASP A 38 5.42 -16.27 15.85
CA ASP A 38 4.22 -16.00 15.07
C ASP A 38 4.18 -14.57 14.49
N HIS A 39 5.30 -13.83 14.51
CA HIS A 39 5.33 -12.44 14.04
C HIS A 39 6.26 -12.26 12.84
N VAL A 40 5.64 -12.06 11.67
CA VAL A 40 6.28 -11.82 10.39
C VAL A 40 6.32 -10.32 10.13
N ILE A 41 7.53 -9.82 9.87
CA ILE A 41 7.79 -8.44 9.49
C ILE A 41 8.23 -8.41 8.04
N ILE A 42 7.67 -7.44 7.32
CA ILE A 42 8.09 -7.10 5.97
C ILE A 42 9.04 -5.93 6.06
N GLN A 43 10.18 -6.03 5.38
CA GLN A 43 11.14 -4.96 5.28
C GLN A 43 11.42 -4.62 3.82
N HIS A 44 11.27 -3.35 3.46
CA HIS A 44 11.61 -2.83 2.16
C HIS A 44 12.54 -1.62 2.33
N ILE A 45 13.74 -1.66 1.78
CA ILE A 45 14.79 -0.66 2.06
C ILE A 45 15.02 -0.55 3.59
N ASN A 46 14.65 0.58 4.18
CA ASN A 46 14.81 0.93 5.59
C ASN A 46 13.47 0.98 6.34
N THR A 47 12.38 0.61 5.68
CA THR A 47 11.03 0.67 6.22
C THR A 47 10.60 -0.72 6.67
N ARG A 48 9.83 -0.77 7.75
CA ARG A 48 9.33 -2.01 8.37
C ARG A 48 7.81 -1.94 8.45
N PHE A 49 7.15 -3.05 8.15
CA PHE A 49 5.70 -3.19 8.18
C PHE A 49 5.32 -4.54 8.79
N ASP A 50 4.23 -4.55 9.54
CA ASP A 50 3.64 -5.78 10.06
C ASP A 50 2.83 -6.49 8.98
N TYR A 51 3.02 -7.80 8.87
CA TYR A 51 2.12 -8.66 8.11
C TYR A 51 0.79 -8.81 8.86
N THR A 52 -0.34 -8.65 8.18
CA THR A 52 -1.65 -8.63 8.87
C THR A 52 -2.45 -9.93 8.80
N TYR A 53 -1.92 -10.96 8.14
CA TYR A 53 -2.50 -12.32 8.15
C TYR A 53 -3.92 -12.43 7.58
N GLU A 54 -4.36 -11.48 6.77
CA GLU A 54 -5.66 -11.57 6.09
C GLU A 54 -5.62 -12.69 5.05
N TYR A 55 -6.61 -13.58 5.10
CA TYR A 55 -6.73 -14.68 4.15
C TYR A 55 -7.12 -14.16 2.76
N GLN A 56 -6.22 -14.31 1.79
CA GLN A 56 -6.41 -13.82 0.41
C GLN A 56 -6.94 -14.90 -0.56
N GLY A 57 -7.06 -16.14 -0.12
CA GLY A 57 -7.39 -17.27 -1.00
C GLY A 57 -6.33 -17.52 -2.09
N ASN A 58 -6.72 -18.21 -3.15
CA ASN A 58 -5.86 -18.47 -4.30
C ASN A 58 -5.99 -17.35 -5.34
N ALA A 59 -5.43 -16.17 -5.03
CA ALA A 59 -5.43 -15.03 -5.92
C ALA A 59 -4.39 -15.19 -7.05
N PRO A 60 -4.70 -14.76 -8.29
CA PRO A 60 -3.73 -14.78 -9.38
C PRO A 60 -2.54 -13.86 -9.05
N LYS A 61 -1.32 -14.38 -9.26
CA LYS A 61 -0.08 -13.63 -9.04
C LYS A 61 0.31 -12.85 -10.30
N LEU A 62 0.78 -11.62 -10.12
CA LEU A 62 1.38 -10.84 -11.20
C LEU A 62 2.80 -11.32 -11.48
N VAL A 63 3.21 -11.24 -12.75
CA VAL A 63 4.60 -11.49 -13.14
C VAL A 63 5.47 -10.35 -12.61
N HIS A 64 6.54 -10.67 -11.88
CA HIS A 64 7.50 -9.68 -11.45
C HIS A 64 8.19 -9.03 -12.66
N THR A 65 8.10 -7.71 -12.75
CA THR A 65 8.76 -6.90 -13.78
C THR A 65 9.47 -5.73 -13.12
N PRO A 66 10.51 -5.15 -13.76
CA PRO A 66 11.19 -3.96 -13.23
C PRO A 66 10.26 -2.76 -12.98
N LEU A 67 9.11 -2.71 -13.66
CA LEU A 67 8.09 -1.68 -13.43
C LEU A 67 7.36 -1.88 -12.10
N ILE A 68 7.02 -3.14 -11.77
CA ILE A 68 6.42 -3.50 -10.48
C ILE A 68 7.37 -3.20 -9.34
N ASP A 69 8.66 -3.54 -9.48
CA ASP A 69 9.66 -3.26 -8.44
C ASP A 69 9.72 -1.77 -8.11
N LYS A 70 9.73 -0.90 -9.14
CA LYS A 70 9.65 0.55 -8.95
C LYS A 70 8.35 0.98 -8.27
N CYS A 71 7.22 0.43 -8.70
CA CYS A 71 5.92 0.73 -8.10
C CYS A 71 5.90 0.38 -6.60
N TYR A 72 6.36 -0.82 -6.23
CA TYR A 72 6.42 -1.27 -4.84
C TYR A 72 7.36 -0.41 -4.01
N LEU A 73 8.51 -0.04 -4.56
CA LEU A 73 9.48 0.83 -3.90
C LEU A 73 8.86 2.19 -3.56
N THR A 74 8.19 2.82 -4.53
CA THR A 74 7.53 4.12 -4.32
C THR A 74 6.38 4.03 -3.34
N LEU A 75 5.52 3.00 -3.45
CA LEU A 75 4.37 2.83 -2.55
C LEU A 75 4.81 2.60 -1.12
N THR A 76 5.76 1.70 -0.89
CA THR A 76 6.27 1.42 0.47
C THR A 76 7.00 2.61 1.08
N GLN A 77 7.74 3.39 0.28
CA GLN A 77 8.33 4.65 0.76
C GLN A 77 7.24 5.67 1.15
N ALA A 78 6.23 5.89 0.31
CA ALA A 78 5.12 6.78 0.61
C ALA A 78 4.39 6.36 1.90
N MET A 79 4.11 5.06 2.06
CA MET A 79 3.52 4.53 3.28
C MET A 79 4.36 4.80 4.53
N SER A 80 5.68 4.65 4.44
CA SER A 80 6.58 4.93 5.57
C SER A 80 6.58 6.40 6.00
N MET A 81 6.24 7.30 5.09
CA MET A 81 6.08 8.73 5.33
C MET A 81 4.65 9.10 5.79
N GLY A 82 3.77 8.11 5.96
CA GLY A 82 2.36 8.33 6.29
C GLY A 82 1.58 9.00 5.15
N LEU A 83 1.99 8.75 3.90
CA LEU A 83 1.34 9.28 2.69
C LEU A 83 0.64 8.16 1.91
N GLY A 84 -0.34 8.54 1.11
CA GLY A 84 -0.91 7.68 0.08
C GLY A 84 -0.01 7.59 -1.17
N GLY A 85 -0.30 6.63 -2.05
CA GLY A 85 0.36 6.51 -3.34
C GLY A 85 -0.60 6.80 -4.50
N ASN A 86 -0.10 7.41 -5.57
CA ASN A 86 -0.84 7.64 -6.81
C ASN A 86 -0.09 7.01 -8.01
N PRO A 87 -0.25 5.69 -8.26
CA PRO A 87 0.22 5.07 -9.48
C PRO A 87 -0.55 5.64 -10.68
N TYR A 88 0.13 6.36 -11.57
CA TYR A 88 -0.48 6.96 -12.75
C TYR A 88 0.03 6.33 -14.05
N GLY A 89 -0.82 6.27 -15.06
CA GLY A 89 -0.48 5.74 -16.38
C GLY A 89 -1.72 5.40 -17.22
N PRO A 90 -1.51 5.01 -18.50
CA PRO A 90 -2.60 4.68 -19.43
C PRO A 90 -3.58 3.63 -18.92
N ALA A 91 -4.76 3.56 -19.53
CA ALA A 91 -5.72 2.49 -19.25
C ALA A 91 -5.11 1.11 -19.54
N GLY A 92 -5.44 0.11 -18.71
CA GLY A 92 -4.99 -1.28 -18.90
C GLY A 92 -3.54 -1.58 -18.49
N THR A 93 -2.82 -0.66 -17.83
CA THR A 93 -1.43 -0.89 -17.39
C THR A 93 -1.28 -1.61 -16.04
N GLY A 94 -2.37 -2.16 -15.48
CA GLY A 94 -2.31 -2.96 -14.27
C GLY A 94 -2.10 -2.16 -12.98
N LYS A 95 -2.52 -0.90 -12.92
CA LYS A 95 -2.32 0.01 -11.76
C LYS A 95 -3.00 -0.55 -10.50
N THR A 96 -4.29 -0.83 -10.62
CA THR A 96 -5.13 -1.38 -9.55
C THR A 96 -4.63 -2.77 -9.13
N GLU A 97 -4.25 -3.59 -10.11
CA GLU A 97 -3.72 -4.93 -9.91
C GLU A 97 -2.38 -4.89 -9.18
N SER A 98 -1.53 -3.91 -9.46
CA SER A 98 -0.24 -3.73 -8.76
C SER A 98 -0.44 -3.41 -7.28
N VAL A 99 -1.41 -2.54 -6.94
CA VAL A 99 -1.75 -2.24 -5.54
C VAL A 99 -2.32 -3.48 -4.85
N LYS A 100 -3.20 -4.24 -5.51
CA LYS A 100 -3.74 -5.51 -4.99
C LYS A 100 -2.65 -6.54 -4.74
N ALA A 101 -1.73 -6.69 -5.69
CA ALA A 101 -0.63 -7.63 -5.58
C ALA A 101 0.31 -7.25 -4.41
N LEU A 102 0.62 -5.96 -4.23
CA LEU A 102 1.41 -5.49 -3.09
C LEU A 102 0.69 -5.74 -1.77
N ALA A 103 -0.61 -5.46 -1.69
CA ALA A 103 -1.37 -5.69 -0.46
C ALA A 103 -1.45 -7.17 -0.08
N ASN A 104 -1.55 -8.06 -1.08
CA ASN A 104 -1.51 -9.51 -0.87
C ASN A 104 -0.16 -9.94 -0.27
N LEU A 105 0.96 -9.37 -0.75
CA LEU A 105 2.28 -9.56 -0.15
C LEU A 105 2.34 -9.07 1.32
N PHE A 106 1.51 -8.09 1.67
CA PHE A 106 1.37 -7.55 3.03
C PHE A 106 0.33 -8.30 3.88
N GLY A 107 -0.38 -9.26 3.29
CA GLY A 107 -1.48 -9.95 3.94
C GLY A 107 -2.61 -9.00 4.33
N ARG A 108 -2.83 -7.91 3.57
CA ARG A 108 -3.85 -6.88 3.82
C ARG A 108 -5.00 -6.98 2.82
N GLN A 109 -6.22 -6.77 3.32
CA GLN A 109 -7.41 -6.66 2.47
C GLN A 109 -7.37 -5.37 1.64
N VAL A 110 -7.75 -5.46 0.36
CA VAL A 110 -7.94 -4.31 -0.53
C VAL A 110 -9.41 -4.17 -0.90
N LEU A 111 -9.95 -2.98 -0.67
CA LEU A 111 -11.27 -2.59 -1.15
C LEU A 111 -11.09 -1.62 -2.33
N VAL A 112 -11.64 -1.99 -3.48
CA VAL A 112 -11.60 -1.14 -4.67
C VAL A 112 -12.91 -0.38 -4.79
N PHE A 113 -12.82 0.92 -4.95
CA PHE A 113 -13.93 1.83 -5.17
C PHE A 113 -13.75 2.47 -6.54
N ASN A 114 -14.78 2.39 -7.38
CA ASN A 114 -14.81 3.13 -8.64
C ASN A 114 -15.46 4.49 -8.37
N CYS A 115 -14.73 5.57 -8.59
CA CYS A 115 -15.22 6.92 -8.36
C CYS A 115 -15.99 7.45 -9.58
N ASP A 116 -17.15 8.04 -9.31
CA ASP A 116 -17.98 8.73 -10.30
C ASP A 116 -18.46 10.09 -9.77
N GLU A 117 -19.08 10.89 -10.65
CA GLU A 117 -19.61 12.22 -10.32
C GLU A 117 -20.77 12.18 -9.31
N GLY A 118 -21.39 11.01 -9.09
CA GLY A 118 -22.49 10.82 -8.15
C GLY A 118 -22.07 10.63 -6.70
N ILE A 119 -20.76 10.45 -6.43
CA ILE A 119 -20.25 10.28 -5.08
C ILE A 119 -20.16 11.62 -4.35
N ASP A 120 -20.87 11.72 -3.23
CA ASP A 120 -20.84 12.89 -2.36
C ASP A 120 -19.81 12.78 -1.21
N VAL A 121 -19.53 13.93 -0.57
CA VAL A 121 -18.58 14.03 0.55
C VAL A 121 -18.97 13.14 1.73
N TYR A 122 -20.26 12.95 1.99
CA TYR A 122 -20.73 12.10 3.09
C TYR A 122 -20.47 10.61 2.81
N SER A 123 -20.63 10.16 1.56
CA SER A 123 -20.30 8.79 1.18
C SER A 123 -18.80 8.53 1.26
N MET A 124 -17.96 9.47 0.79
CA MET A 124 -16.50 9.36 0.95
C MET A 124 -16.09 9.32 2.43
N SER A 125 -16.68 10.18 3.26
CA SER A 125 -16.44 10.16 4.72
C SER A 125 -16.73 8.79 5.33
N ARG A 126 -17.87 8.19 4.98
CA ARG A 126 -18.26 6.86 5.48
C ARG A 126 -17.29 5.77 5.02
N ILE A 127 -16.86 5.82 3.76
CA ILE A 127 -15.86 4.90 3.20
C ILE A 127 -14.54 5.02 3.98
N PHE A 128 -14.04 6.24 4.21
CA PHE A 128 -12.80 6.44 4.97
C PHE A 128 -12.92 5.96 6.41
N ILE A 129 -14.04 6.24 7.09
CA ILE A 129 -14.28 5.73 8.45
C ILE A 129 -14.20 4.20 8.45
N GLY A 130 -14.85 3.53 7.51
CA GLY A 130 -14.80 2.07 7.39
C GLY A 130 -13.37 1.56 7.15
N LEU A 131 -12.62 2.18 6.24
CA LEU A 131 -11.23 1.81 5.97
C LEU A 131 -10.32 1.96 7.19
N ILE A 132 -10.45 3.06 7.94
CA ILE A 132 -9.67 3.32 9.17
C ILE A 132 -9.98 2.28 10.25
N GLN A 133 -11.25 1.90 10.40
CA GLN A 133 -11.68 0.93 11.41
C GLN A 133 -11.26 -0.50 11.07
N CYS A 134 -11.31 -0.88 9.79
CA CYS A 134 -10.93 -2.22 9.36
C CYS A 134 -9.42 -2.38 9.15
N GLY A 135 -8.66 -1.28 8.98
CA GLY A 135 -7.24 -1.35 8.64
C GLY A 135 -6.96 -1.87 7.22
N ALA A 136 -7.96 -1.81 6.34
CA ALA A 136 -7.87 -2.24 4.95
C ALA A 136 -7.26 -1.14 4.05
N TRP A 137 -6.72 -1.54 2.90
CA TRP A 137 -6.27 -0.59 1.88
C TRP A 137 -7.43 -0.21 0.97
N GLY A 138 -7.70 1.09 0.84
CA GLY A 138 -8.65 1.63 -0.13
C GLY A 138 -7.95 1.98 -1.43
N CYS A 139 -8.37 1.37 -2.54
CA CYS A 139 -7.94 1.73 -3.88
C CYS A 139 -9.09 2.45 -4.58
N PHE A 140 -8.91 3.74 -4.86
CA PHE A 140 -9.92 4.59 -5.49
C PHE A 140 -9.56 4.75 -6.97
N ASP A 141 -10.27 4.03 -7.83
CA ASP A 141 -10.13 4.11 -9.28
C ASP A 141 -10.91 5.31 -9.82
N GLU A 142 -10.44 5.90 -10.91
CA GLU A 142 -11.08 7.07 -11.54
C GLU A 142 -11.32 8.24 -10.55
N PHE A 143 -10.45 8.41 -9.54
CA PHE A 143 -10.59 9.44 -8.49
C PHE A 143 -10.71 10.86 -9.04
N ASN A 144 -10.15 11.10 -10.23
CA ASN A 144 -10.25 12.36 -10.97
C ASN A 144 -11.64 12.62 -11.60
N ARG A 145 -12.61 11.71 -11.48
CA ARG A 145 -14.01 11.91 -11.91
C ARG A 145 -14.90 12.51 -10.83
N LEU A 146 -14.41 12.64 -9.60
CA LEU A 146 -15.16 13.31 -8.54
C LEU A 146 -15.34 14.79 -8.88
N ASP A 147 -16.50 15.35 -8.50
CA ASP A 147 -16.71 16.79 -8.62
C ASP A 147 -15.63 17.58 -7.87
N GLN A 148 -15.26 18.74 -8.41
CA GLN A 148 -14.18 19.56 -7.86
C GLN A 148 -14.45 19.98 -6.40
N THR A 149 -15.71 20.22 -6.05
CA THR A 149 -16.13 20.57 -4.68
C THR A 149 -15.91 19.39 -3.73
N VAL A 150 -16.27 18.18 -4.19
CA VAL A 150 -16.08 16.94 -3.44
C VAL A 150 -14.59 16.65 -3.25
N LEU A 151 -13.80 16.78 -4.31
CA LEU A 151 -12.35 16.57 -4.28
C LEU A 151 -11.65 17.48 -3.26
N SER A 152 -12.06 18.76 -3.21
CA SER A 152 -11.53 19.72 -2.24
C SER A 152 -11.83 19.30 -0.80
N ALA A 153 -13.08 18.94 -0.50
CA ALA A 153 -13.47 18.49 0.84
C ALA A 153 -12.79 17.18 1.24
N VAL A 154 -12.71 16.21 0.31
CA VAL A 154 -12.04 14.92 0.51
C VAL A 154 -10.55 15.10 0.78
N SER A 155 -9.89 16.06 0.13
CA SER A 155 -8.46 16.33 0.36
C SER A 155 -8.18 16.72 1.81
N MET A 156 -9.06 17.53 2.41
CA MET A 156 -8.97 17.89 3.82
C MET A 156 -9.16 16.68 4.74
N GLN A 157 -10.08 15.77 4.40
CA GLN A 157 -10.29 14.53 5.15
C GLN A 157 -9.06 13.61 5.08
N ILE A 158 -8.48 13.43 3.90
CA ILE A 158 -7.26 12.63 3.70
C ILE A 158 -6.11 13.21 4.52
N GLN A 159 -5.95 14.53 4.56
CA GLN A 159 -4.90 15.18 5.34
C GLN A 159 -5.01 14.83 6.83
N VAL A 160 -6.22 14.92 7.41
CA VAL A 160 -6.44 14.59 8.82
C VAL A 160 -6.08 13.12 9.12
N ILE A 161 -6.39 12.21 8.20
CA ILE A 161 -6.01 10.79 8.31
C ILE A 161 -4.49 10.63 8.26
N GLN A 162 -3.82 11.26 7.31
CA GLN A 162 -2.36 11.20 7.15
C GLN A 162 -1.64 11.74 8.39
N ASP A 163 -2.13 12.85 8.95
CA ASP A 163 -1.57 13.43 10.16
C ASP A 163 -1.75 12.50 11.36
N ALA A 164 -2.90 11.85 11.50
CA ALA A 164 -3.13 10.84 12.53
C ALA A 164 -2.20 9.63 12.41
N ILE A 165 -1.91 9.17 11.17
CA ILE A 165 -0.96 8.09 10.89
C ILE A 165 0.47 8.51 11.26
N LYS A 166 0.91 9.69 10.82
CA LYS A 166 2.26 10.20 11.11
C LYS A 166 2.51 10.38 12.61
N LEU A 167 1.50 10.86 13.33
CA LEU A 167 1.57 11.05 14.78
C LEU A 167 1.34 9.77 15.58
N ARG A 168 0.97 8.65 14.94
CA ARG A 168 0.59 7.38 15.60
C ARG A 168 -0.46 7.59 16.69
N SER A 169 -1.42 8.48 16.43
CA SER A 169 -2.40 8.98 17.41
C SER A 169 -3.39 7.89 17.88
N GLY A 170 -3.50 6.76 17.16
CA GLY A 170 -4.47 5.68 17.45
C GLY A 170 -5.94 6.09 17.30
N LYS A 171 -6.19 7.38 17.04
CA LYS A 171 -7.49 8.02 16.92
C LYS A 171 -7.40 9.15 15.90
N CYS A 172 -8.47 9.32 15.13
CA CYS A 172 -8.63 10.36 14.12
C CYS A 172 -10.04 10.96 14.24
N MET A 173 -10.17 12.28 14.15
CA MET A 173 -11.48 12.95 14.12
C MET A 173 -11.84 13.21 12.67
N LEU A 174 -12.90 12.57 12.17
CA LEU A 174 -13.33 12.70 10.77
C LEU A 174 -14.84 12.91 10.71
N ALA A 175 -15.29 13.98 10.04
CA ALA A 175 -16.70 14.37 9.94
C ALA A 175 -17.41 14.38 11.33
N ASP A 176 -16.80 15.06 12.30
CA ASP A 176 -17.25 15.17 13.70
C ASP A 176 -17.37 13.84 14.46
N ARG A 177 -16.76 12.77 13.95
CA ARG A 177 -16.71 11.46 14.62
C ARG A 177 -15.29 11.13 15.05
N ASN A 178 -15.15 10.70 16.30
CA ASN A 178 -13.92 10.09 16.78
C ASN A 178 -13.83 8.64 16.30
N VAL A 179 -12.92 8.38 15.38
CA VAL A 179 -12.65 7.07 14.81
C VAL A 179 -11.41 6.50 15.48
N ARG A 180 -11.52 5.30 16.06
CA ARG A 180 -10.35 4.55 16.52
C ARG A 180 -9.69 3.91 15.32
N SER A 181 -8.39 4.16 15.15
CA SER A 181 -7.63 3.57 14.07
C SER A 181 -7.02 2.23 14.45
N THR A 182 -6.90 1.35 13.46
CA THR A 182 -6.32 0.01 13.59
C THR A 182 -4.94 -0.08 12.90
N PHE A 183 -4.33 1.08 12.60
CA PHE A 183 -3.02 1.20 11.97
C PHE A 183 -1.88 0.93 12.94
#